data_AF-A0A497EWW9-F1
#
_entry.id   AF-A0A497EWW9-F1
#
_cell.length_a   1.000
_cell.length_b   1.000
_cell.length_c   1.000
_cell.angle_alpha   90.00
_cell.angle_beta   90.00
_cell.angle_gamma   90.00
#
_symmetry.space_group_name_H-M   'P 1'
#
loop_
_entity.id
_entity.type
_entity.pdbx_description
1 polymer ?
#
loop_
_entity_poly.entity_id
_entity_poly.type
_entity_poly.pdbx_seq_one_letter_code
_entity_poly.pdbx_strand_id
1 'polypeptide(L)' 'KLACIGDGENDLSLFKVAGFKVAVANAVEQLKKQADYVCSLPDGEGIAEFVRKFISPF' A
#
# COMPACT_ATOMS: atom_id res chain seq x y z
N LYS A 1 7.74 3.47 -12.68
CA LYS A 1 8.06 2.70 -11.45
C LYS A 1 6.82 1.89 -11.07
N LEU A 2 6.99 0.66 -10.60
CA LEU A 2 5.87 -0.21 -10.17
C LEU A 2 5.57 0.06 -8.69
N ALA A 3 4.33 0.40 -8.38
CA ALA A 3 3.83 0.47 -7.02
C ALA A 3 2.85 -0.66 -6.75
N CYS A 4 2.87 -1.22 -5.55
CA CYS A 4 1.94 -2.26 -5.12
C CYS A 4 1.30 -1.85 -3.80
N ILE A 5 -0.02 -2.07 -3.71
CA ILE A 5 -0.83 -1.78 -2.54
C ILE A 5 -1.38 -3.11 -2.05
N GLY A 6 -1.26 -3.38 -0.75
CA GLY A 6 -1.77 -4.62 -0.17
C GLY A 6 -2.29 -4.43 1.25
N ASP A 7 -2.95 -5.48 1.75
CA ASP A 7 -3.56 -5.55 3.07
C ASP A 7 -3.18 -6.84 3.82
N GLY A 8 -2.90 -7.92 3.10
CA GLY A 8 -2.73 -9.26 3.67
C GLY A 8 -1.33 -9.87 3.55
N GLU A 9 -1.16 -11.05 4.16
CA GLU A 9 0.10 -11.81 4.09
C GLU A 9 0.44 -12.27 2.67
N ASN A 10 -0.56 -12.54 1.84
CA ASN A 10 -0.36 -12.92 0.43
C ASN A 10 0.35 -11.81 -0.39
N ASP A 11 0.23 -10.55 0.04
CA ASP A 11 0.85 -9.40 -0.63
C ASP A 11 2.35 -9.23 -0.31
N LEU A 12 2.87 -9.96 0.69
CA LEU A 12 4.31 -9.99 0.98
C LEU A 12 5.14 -10.45 -0.22
N SER A 13 4.58 -11.36 -1.01
CA SER A 13 5.20 -11.82 -2.26
C SER A 13 5.28 -10.70 -3.31
N LEU A 14 4.25 -9.86 -3.38
CA LEU A 14 4.15 -8.72 -4.28
C LEU A 14 5.12 -7.60 -3.87
N PHE A 15 5.30 -7.38 -2.55
CA PHE A 15 6.26 -6.39 -2.03
C PHE A 15 7.71 -6.69 -2.42
N LYS A 16 8.07 -7.97 -2.64
CA LYS A 16 9.43 -8.35 -3.05
C LYS A 16 9.80 -7.89 -4.47
N VAL A 17 8.81 -7.64 -5.32
CA VAL A 17 9.02 -7.22 -6.72
C VAL A 17 8.68 -5.74 -6.96
N ALA A 18 7.95 -5.12 -6.04
CA ALA A 18 7.52 -3.73 -6.15
C ALA A 18 8.69 -2.75 -5.93
N GLY A 19 8.73 -1.69 -6.74
CA GLY A 19 9.67 -0.58 -6.53
C GLY A 19 9.17 0.46 -5.51
N PHE A 20 7.88 0.39 -5.15
CA PHE A 20 7.26 1.20 -4.11
C PHE A 20 6.13 0.40 -3.46
N LYS A 21 6.20 0.19 -2.15
CA LYS A 21 5.30 -0.69 -1.41
C LYS A 21 4.36 0.12 -0.52
N VAL A 22 3.07 -0.18 -0.60
CA VAL A 22 2.04 0.56 0.14
C VAL A 22 1.15 -0.42 0.90
N ALA A 23 0.88 -0.15 2.17
CA ALA A 23 -0.07 -0.91 2.97
C ALA A 23 -1.26 -0.02 3.37
N VAL A 24 -2.48 -0.56 3.33
CA VAL A 24 -3.68 0.16 3.82
C VAL A 24 -3.76 0.14 5.35
N ALA A 25 -4.57 1.01 5.95
CA ALA A 25 -4.58 1.20 7.41
C ALA A 25 -4.98 -0.06 8.19
N ASN A 26 -5.84 -0.90 7.64
CA ASN A 26 -6.27 -2.17 8.22
C ASN A 26 -5.40 -3.37 7.78
N ALA A 27 -4.28 -3.13 7.09
CA ALA A 27 -3.36 -4.18 6.69
C ALA A 27 -2.73 -4.90 7.90
N VAL A 28 -2.31 -6.14 7.70
CA VAL A 28 -1.57 -6.91 8.70
C VAL A 28 -0.26 -6.22 9.06
N GLU A 29 0.11 -6.27 10.34
CA GLU A 29 1.28 -5.57 10.87
C GLU A 29 2.59 -5.96 10.18
N GLN A 30 2.73 -7.22 9.76
CA GLN A 30 3.90 -7.68 9.01
C GLN A 30 4.05 -7.00 7.64
N LEU A 31 2.94 -6.70 6.97
CA LEU A 31 2.94 -6.01 5.68
C LEU A 31 3.27 -4.53 5.87
N LYS A 32 2.64 -3.87 6.86
CA LYS A 32 2.91 -2.46 7.21
C LYS A 32 4.39 -2.20 7.52
N LYS A 33 5.03 -3.11 8.27
CA LYS A 33 6.47 -3.03 8.60
C LYS A 33 7.40 -3.07 7.39
N GLN A 34 6.92 -3.57 6.25
CA GLN A 34 7.68 -3.66 5.01
C GLN A 34 7.28 -2.61 3.97
N ALA A 35 6.22 -1.83 4.23
CA ALA A 35 5.73 -0.81 3.34
C ALA A 35 6.62 0.45 3.39
N ASP A 36 6.77 1.12 2.25
CA ASP A 36 7.41 2.44 2.17
C ASP A 36 6.40 3.55 2.54
N TYR A 37 5.10 3.28 2.39
CA TYR A 37 4.01 4.13 2.85
C TYR A 37 2.88 3.29 3.46
N VAL A 38 2.33 3.75 4.59
CA VAL A 38 1.12 3.17 5.17
C VAL A 38 0.02 4.22 5.08
N CYS A 39 -1.08 3.90 4.41
CA CYS A 39 -2.23 4.79 4.30
C CYS A 39 -2.90 4.99 5.67
N SER A 40 -3.54 6.14 5.86
CA SER A 40 -4.32 6.40 7.08
C SER A 40 -5.73 5.81 6.99
N LEU A 41 -6.23 5.54 5.78
CA LEU A 41 -7.55 4.95 5.54
C LEU A 41 -7.48 3.43 5.24
N PRO A 42 -8.50 2.66 5.63
CA PRO A 42 -8.57 1.22 5.38
C PRO A 42 -9.01 0.92 3.94
N ASP A 43 -8.79 -0.32 3.51
CA ASP A 43 -9.35 -0.91 2.29
C ASP A 43 -9.23 0.00 1.05
N GLY A 44 -10.30 0.09 0.25
CA GLY A 44 -10.35 0.91 -0.96
C GLY A 44 -10.17 2.41 -0.72
N GLU A 45 -10.49 2.91 0.48
CA GLU A 45 -10.26 4.32 0.81
C GLU A 45 -8.77 4.63 0.93
N GLY A 46 -7.98 3.70 1.48
CA GLY A 46 -6.52 3.79 1.49
C GLY A 46 -5.92 3.79 0.08
N ILE A 47 -6.51 3.04 -0.85
CA ILE A 47 -6.11 3.07 -2.26
C ILE A 47 -6.39 4.45 -2.87
N ALA A 48 -7.59 4.99 -2.62
CA ALA A 48 -7.97 6.32 -3.12
C ALA A 48 -7.06 7.43 -2.54
N GLU A 49 -6.70 7.33 -1.26
CA GLU A 49 -5.71 8.19 -0.62
C GLU A 49 -4.36 8.14 -1.34
N PHE A 50 -3.84 6.93 -1.59
CA PHE A 50 -2.57 6.75 -2.31
C PHE A 50 -2.62 7.37 -3.71
N VAL A 51 -3.68 7.12 -4.47
CA VAL A 51 -3.85 7.67 -5.82
C VAL A 51 -3.84 9.20 -5.79
N ARG A 52 -4.63 9.82 -4.90
CA ARG A 52 -4.69 11.29 -4.75
C ARG A 52 -3.35 11.90 -4.39
N LYS A 53 -2.55 11.22 -3.58
CA LYS A 53 -1.29 11.73 -3.03
C LYS A 53 -0.09 11.53 -3.94
N PHE A 54 -0.03 10.41 -4.67
CA PHE A 54 1.19 9.99 -5.39
C PHE A 54 1.01 9.82 -6.89
N ILE A 55 -0.22 9.70 -7.41
CA ILE A 55 -0.47 9.41 -8.83
C ILE A 55 -1.17 10.55 -9.53
N SER A 56 -2.28 11.07 -8.99
CA SER A 56 -3.12 12.07 -9.65
C SER A 56 -3.70 13.06 -8.64
N PRO A 57 -3.57 14.38 -8.86
CA PRO A 57 -3.98 15.40 -7.89
C PRO A 57 -5.47 15.81 -7.98
N PHE A 58 -6.34 15.00 -8.62
CA PHE A 58 -7.78 15.32 -8.74
C PHE A 58 -8.61 14.73 -7.59
#